data_AF-A7T6L2-F1
#
_entry.id   AF-A7T6L2-F1
#
_cell.length_a   1.000
_cell.length_b   1.000
_cell.length_c   1.000
_cell.angle_alpha   90.00
_cell.angle_beta   90.00
_cell.angle_gamma   90.00
#
_symmetry.space_group_name_H-M   'P 1'
#
loop_
_entity.id
_entity.type
_entity.pdbx_description
1 polymer ?
#
loop_
_entity_poly.entity_id
_entity_poly.type
_entity_poly.pdbx_seq_one_letter_code
_entity_poly.pdbx_strand_id
1 'polypeptide(L)'
;RKAMPLDENEGIYVRDIKTGKVRAVCGQTYMLTHDEELWMKELPPAVELLLAGGKDPLADRGYRNIAPPPPKSETRRDKTRVITYRVPHNAAVQIYDYTEKKARVIFGPELVMLGPDEQFTQLSISGGKPKKPNVIKALCLLLGPDFCTDIITVETADHARLSLQLSY
;
A
#
# COMPACT_ATOMS: atom_id res chain seq x y z
N ARG A 1 18.74 25.64 -13.47
CA ARG A 1 18.07 24.34 -13.25
C ARG A 1 19.10 23.38 -12.66
N LYS A 2 18.73 22.57 -11.66
CA LYS A 2 19.65 21.66 -10.96
C LYS A 2 19.35 20.23 -11.41
N ALA A 3 20.38 19.47 -11.77
CA ALA A 3 20.24 18.04 -12.03
C ALA A 3 19.94 17.30 -10.73
N MET A 4 18.98 16.38 -10.76
CA MET A 4 18.61 15.57 -9.61
C MET A 4 19.19 14.16 -9.81
N PRO A 5 20.12 13.71 -8.96
CA PRO A 5 20.58 12.33 -9.00
C PRO A 5 19.44 11.43 -8.51
N LEU A 6 19.05 10.46 -9.33
CA LEU A 6 18.03 9.47 -9.00
C LEU A 6 18.67 8.08 -9.10
N ASP A 7 18.56 7.31 -8.02
CA ASP A 7 18.96 5.90 -7.97
C ASP A 7 17.97 5.01 -8.72
N GLU A 8 18.32 3.74 -8.99
CA GLU A 8 17.46 2.75 -9.66
C GLU A 8 16.09 2.59 -8.99
N ASN A 9 16.04 2.71 -7.66
CA ASN A 9 14.80 2.59 -6.87
C ASN A 9 14.14 3.94 -6.56
N GLU A 10 14.66 5.03 -7.11
CA GLU A 10 14.13 6.38 -6.93
C GLU A 10 13.66 6.97 -8.26
N GLY A 11 12.72 7.91 -8.16
CA GLY A 11 12.23 8.63 -9.32
C GLY A 11 11.48 9.89 -8.94
N ILE A 12 11.14 10.68 -9.96
CA ILE A 12 10.32 11.89 -9.85
C ILE A 12 9.17 11.84 -10.85
N TYR A 13 8.05 12.47 -10.51
CA TYR A 13 6.98 12.73 -11.46
C TYR A 13 7.24 14.05 -12.18
N VAL A 14 7.18 14.02 -13.50
CA VAL A 14 7.39 15.18 -14.37
C VAL A 14 6.14 15.37 -15.21
N ARG A 15 5.67 16.61 -15.27
CA ARG A 15 4.58 17.04 -16.15
C ARG A 15 5.13 17.94 -17.25
N ASP A 16 4.74 17.66 -18.47
CA ASP A 16 4.95 18.55 -19.60
C ASP A 16 3.89 19.67 -19.58
N ILE A 17 4.34 20.92 -19.62
CA ILE A 17 3.52 22.14 -19.55
C ILE A 17 2.73 22.33 -20.86
N LYS A 18 3.30 21.94 -22.01
CA LYS A 18 2.65 22.10 -23.32
C LYS A 18 1.60 21.01 -23.56
N THR A 19 1.94 19.76 -23.27
CA THR A 19 1.04 18.62 -23.54
C THR A 19 0.17 18.24 -22.35
N GLY A 20 0.53 18.67 -21.14
CA GLY A 20 -0.12 18.27 -19.89
C GLY A 20 0.22 16.83 -19.46
N LYS A 21 0.98 16.07 -20.25
CA LYS A 21 1.27 14.65 -20.01
C LYS A 21 2.18 14.49 -18.79
N VAL A 22 1.78 13.64 -17.87
CA VAL A 22 2.56 13.29 -16.68
C VAL A 22 3.25 11.95 -16.90
N ARG A 23 4.50 11.82 -16.46
CA ARG A 23 5.26 10.56 -16.47
C ARG A 23 6.15 10.43 -15.25
N ALA A 24 6.50 9.21 -14.89
CA ALA A 24 7.53 8.92 -13.90
C ALA A 24 8.89 8.76 -14.60
N VAL A 25 9.93 9.36 -14.05
CA VAL A 25 11.32 9.18 -14.49
C VAL A 25 12.11 8.59 -13.34
N CYS A 26 12.70 7.40 -13.53
CA CYS A 26 13.40 6.63 -12.49
C CYS A 26 14.79 6.18 -12.96
N GLY A 27 15.70 5.89 -12.03
CA GLY A 27 16.96 5.19 -12.31
C GLY A 27 18.03 5.94 -13.11
N GLN A 28 17.85 7.25 -13.30
CA GLN A 28 18.81 8.07 -14.03
C GLN A 28 18.84 9.50 -13.49
N THR A 29 20.01 10.11 -13.49
CA THR A 29 20.13 11.54 -13.18
C THR A 29 19.33 12.34 -14.20
N TYR A 30 18.34 13.11 -13.72
CA TYR A 30 17.44 13.84 -14.60
C TYR A 30 17.51 15.34 -14.36
N MET A 31 17.46 16.10 -15.45
CA MET A 31 17.35 17.55 -15.42
C MET A 31 16.09 17.95 -16.19
N LEU A 32 15.19 18.67 -15.52
CA LEU A 32 13.95 19.17 -16.13
C LEU A 32 14.26 20.03 -17.35
N THR A 33 13.54 19.78 -18.44
CA THR A 33 13.61 20.61 -19.64
C THR A 33 12.86 21.94 -19.43
N HIS A 34 12.71 22.74 -20.50
CA HIS A 34 12.05 24.05 -20.37
C HIS A 34 10.53 23.99 -20.33
N ASP A 35 9.97 22.93 -20.87
CA ASP A 35 8.54 22.68 -20.90
C ASP A 35 8.14 21.68 -19.81
N GLU A 36 8.98 21.46 -18.79
CA GLU A 36 8.75 20.45 -17.77
C GLU A 36 8.76 21.04 -16.36
N GLU A 37 7.81 20.56 -15.55
CA GLU A 37 7.71 20.88 -14.14
C GLU A 37 7.58 19.60 -13.30
N LEU A 38 7.94 19.68 -12.01
CA LEU A 38 7.67 18.61 -11.06
C LEU A 38 6.18 18.51 -10.80
N TRP A 39 5.65 17.30 -10.85
CA TRP A 39 4.25 17.03 -10.57
C TRP A 39 4.06 16.39 -9.20
N MET A 40 3.08 16.87 -8.45
CA MET A 40 2.76 16.30 -7.14
C MET A 40 1.68 15.23 -7.29
N LYS A 41 2.03 13.99 -6.94
CA LYS A 41 1.05 12.91 -6.90
C LYS A 41 0.38 12.85 -5.53
N GLU A 42 -0.92 13.04 -5.50
CA GLU A 42 -1.73 12.89 -4.28
C GLU A 42 -2.20 11.45 -4.11
N LEU A 43 -2.28 11.00 -2.85
CA LEU A 43 -2.81 9.71 -2.48
C LEU A 43 -3.95 9.88 -1.47
N PRO A 44 -4.88 8.93 -1.39
CA PRO A 44 -5.87 8.91 -0.32
C PRO A 44 -5.18 8.91 1.06
N PRO A 45 -5.68 9.67 2.05
CA PRO A 45 -5.04 9.78 3.36
C PRO A 45 -4.83 8.42 4.05
N ALA A 46 -5.76 7.49 3.86
CA ALA A 46 -5.65 6.14 4.40
C ALA A 46 -4.45 5.36 3.82
N VAL A 47 -4.15 5.56 2.54
CA VAL A 47 -3.00 4.93 1.86
C VAL A 47 -1.70 5.61 2.30
N GLU A 48 -1.68 6.95 2.42
CA GLU A 48 -0.50 7.67 2.92
C GLU A 48 -0.13 7.23 4.35
N LEU A 49 -1.13 7.05 5.23
CA LEU A 49 -0.91 6.52 6.57
C LEU A 49 -0.34 5.10 6.56
N LEU A 50 -0.82 4.24 5.66
CA LEU A 50 -0.32 2.87 5.55
C LEU A 50 1.11 2.82 5.00
N LEU A 51 1.47 3.72 4.08
CA LEU A 51 2.85 3.85 3.57
C LEU A 51 3.79 4.43 4.62
N ALA A 52 3.36 5.47 5.35
CA ALA A 52 4.18 6.14 6.36
C ALA A 52 4.33 5.31 7.65
N GLY A 53 3.38 4.41 7.93
CA GLY A 53 3.34 3.65 9.17
C GLY A 53 4.55 2.74 9.40
N GLY A 54 5.33 2.43 8.36
CA GLY A 54 6.56 1.65 8.46
C GLY A 54 6.37 0.25 9.06
N LYS A 55 5.11 -0.20 9.19
CA LYS A 55 4.77 -1.48 9.78
C LYS A 55 5.15 -2.58 8.81
N ASP A 56 5.97 -3.51 9.28
CA ASP A 56 6.22 -4.74 8.55
C ASP A 56 4.94 -5.58 8.60
N PRO A 57 4.31 -5.89 7.45
CA PRO A 57 3.06 -6.65 7.42
C PRO A 57 3.16 -8.03 8.08
N LEU A 58 4.37 -8.60 8.10
CA LEU A 58 4.70 -9.90 8.68
C LEU A 58 5.12 -9.75 10.15
N ALA A 59 6.11 -8.91 10.45
CA ALA A 59 6.68 -8.81 11.81
C ALA A 59 5.71 -8.13 12.80
N ASP A 60 4.95 -7.12 12.37
CA ASP A 60 4.06 -6.34 13.24
C ASP A 60 2.63 -6.91 13.32
N ARG A 61 2.45 -8.17 12.93
CA ARG A 61 1.12 -8.82 12.86
C ARG A 61 0.40 -8.84 14.21
N GLY A 62 1.13 -9.10 15.29
CA GLY A 62 0.59 -9.11 16.66
C GLY A 62 0.13 -7.73 17.16
N TYR A 63 0.62 -6.66 16.53
CA TYR A 63 0.36 -5.27 16.90
C TYR A 63 -0.52 -4.54 15.87
N ARG A 64 -1.24 -5.28 15.00
CA ARG A 64 -2.15 -4.69 14.00
C ARG A 64 -3.25 -3.82 14.61
N ASN A 65 -3.70 -4.17 15.82
CA ASN A 65 -4.73 -3.41 16.55
C ASN A 65 -4.17 -2.18 17.29
N ILE A 66 -2.84 -2.06 17.41
CA ILE A 66 -2.23 -0.86 17.98
C ILE A 66 -2.23 0.20 16.89
N ALA A 67 -2.87 1.33 17.17
CA ALA A 67 -2.85 2.49 16.28
C ALA A 67 -1.40 2.76 15.86
N PRO A 68 -1.13 3.02 14.57
CA PRO A 68 0.22 3.44 14.18
C PRO A 68 0.65 4.59 15.10
N PRO A 69 1.90 4.60 15.58
CA PRO A 69 2.39 5.76 16.30
C PRO A 69 2.13 7.00 15.43
N PRO A 70 1.75 8.15 16.05
CA PRO A 70 1.50 9.36 15.30
C PRO A 70 2.71 9.62 14.39
N PRO A 71 2.49 9.99 13.12
CA PRO A 71 3.58 10.21 12.19
C PRO A 71 4.54 11.20 12.84
N LYS A 72 5.81 10.80 13.02
CA LYS A 72 6.84 11.71 13.48
C LYS A 72 6.81 12.90 12.52
N SER A 73 6.73 14.11 13.07
CA SER A 73 6.54 15.37 12.33
C SER A 73 7.60 15.63 11.25
N GLU A 74 8.69 14.86 11.23
CA GLU A 74 9.85 15.01 10.36
C GLU A 74 9.75 14.27 9.02
N THR A 75 8.77 13.37 8.80
CA THR A 75 8.68 12.59 7.56
C THR A 75 7.43 12.91 6.75
N ARG A 76 7.23 14.19 6.38
CA ARG A 76 6.29 14.51 5.30
C ARG A 76 6.86 13.95 3.99
N ARG A 77 6.14 13.03 3.35
CA ARG A 77 6.50 12.49 2.03
C ARG A 77 6.65 13.63 1.03
N ASP A 78 7.76 13.63 0.29
CA ASP A 78 7.90 14.47 -0.90
C ASP A 78 6.93 13.95 -1.99
N LYS A 79 5.86 14.72 -2.25
CA LYS A 79 4.82 14.34 -3.22
C LYS A 79 5.32 14.31 -4.67
N THR A 80 6.47 14.91 -4.94
CA THR A 80 7.06 14.95 -6.29
C THR A 80 7.89 13.70 -6.60
N ARG A 81 8.31 12.96 -5.58
CA ARG A 81 9.02 11.68 -5.73
C ARG A 81 8.04 10.56 -6.05
N VAL A 82 8.52 9.63 -6.88
CA VAL A 82 7.82 8.40 -7.23
C VAL A 82 7.55 7.60 -5.96
N ILE A 83 6.31 7.16 -5.82
CA ILE A 83 5.90 6.35 -4.67
C ILE A 83 6.40 4.94 -4.88
N THR A 84 7.22 4.48 -3.95
CA THR A 84 7.77 3.13 -3.92
C THR A 84 7.16 2.35 -2.76
N TYR A 85 6.94 1.05 -2.97
CA TYR A 85 6.53 0.14 -1.90
C TYR A 85 7.26 -1.19 -2.06
N ARG A 86 7.85 -1.69 -0.97
CA ARG A 86 8.48 -3.02 -0.97
C ARG A 86 7.42 -4.04 -0.61
N VAL A 87 7.06 -4.89 -1.57
CA VAL A 87 6.14 -6.00 -1.33
C VAL A 87 6.88 -7.08 -0.54
N PRO A 88 6.40 -7.47 0.66
CA PRO A 88 7.05 -8.50 1.45
C PRO A 88 7.07 -9.86 0.74
N HIS A 89 7.95 -10.74 1.21
CA HIS A 89 7.93 -12.14 0.77
C HIS A 89 6.56 -12.77 1.00
N ASN A 90 6.11 -13.57 0.04
CA ASN A 90 4.86 -14.30 0.14
C ASN A 90 3.66 -13.38 0.39
N ALA A 91 3.70 -12.18 -0.20
CA ALA A 91 2.62 -11.23 -0.19
C ALA A 91 2.30 -10.77 -1.61
N ALA A 92 1.09 -10.26 -1.82
CA ALA A 92 0.68 -9.64 -3.07
C ALA A 92 0.15 -8.22 -2.81
N VAL A 93 0.46 -7.31 -3.72
CA VAL A 93 -0.13 -5.97 -3.77
C VAL A 93 -0.90 -5.83 -5.07
N GLN A 94 -2.06 -5.20 -5.00
CA GLN A 94 -2.83 -4.82 -6.17
C GLN A 94 -2.66 -3.33 -6.44
N ILE A 95 -2.35 -3.01 -7.70
CA ILE A 95 -2.23 -1.65 -8.22
C ILE A 95 -3.27 -1.49 -9.33
N TYR A 96 -4.01 -0.39 -9.30
CA TYR A 96 -5.00 -0.04 -10.31
C TYR A 96 -4.53 1.18 -11.11
N ASP A 97 -4.45 1.03 -12.42
CA ASP A 97 -4.20 2.11 -13.37
C ASP A 97 -5.54 2.72 -13.83
N TYR A 98 -5.73 4.01 -13.56
CA TYR A 98 -6.95 4.73 -13.92
C TYR A 98 -7.03 5.12 -15.40
N THR A 99 -5.88 5.29 -16.06
CA THR A 99 -5.79 5.64 -17.48
C THR A 99 -6.08 4.41 -18.33
N GLU A 100 -5.46 3.27 -18.02
CA GLU A 100 -5.70 2.01 -18.74
C GLU A 100 -6.92 1.22 -18.25
N LYS A 101 -7.48 1.58 -17.08
CA LYS A 101 -8.55 0.86 -16.39
C LYS A 101 -8.21 -0.62 -16.14
N LYS A 102 -6.95 -0.89 -15.81
CA LYS A 102 -6.45 -2.24 -15.56
C LYS A 102 -5.87 -2.34 -14.17
N ALA A 103 -6.09 -3.49 -13.54
CA ALA A 103 -5.42 -3.86 -12.32
C ALA A 103 -4.25 -4.79 -12.63
N ARG A 104 -3.11 -4.58 -11.98
CA ARG A 104 -2.01 -5.53 -11.93
C ARG A 104 -1.76 -5.97 -10.49
N VAL A 105 -1.41 -7.23 -10.33
CA VAL A 105 -1.06 -7.81 -9.03
C VAL A 105 0.42 -8.13 -9.07
N ILE A 106 1.15 -7.65 -8.07
CA ILE A 106 2.59 -7.89 -7.92
C ILE A 106 2.81 -8.77 -6.71
N PHE A 107 3.55 -9.86 -6.91
CA PHE A 107 3.93 -10.81 -5.87
C PHE A 107 5.33 -10.47 -5.36
N GLY A 108 5.51 -10.41 -4.05
CA GLY A 108 6.81 -10.13 -3.46
C GLY A 108 7.74 -11.35 -3.42
N PRO A 109 9.06 -11.14 -3.23
CA PRO A 109 9.70 -9.87 -2.86
C PRO A 109 10.02 -8.98 -4.07
N GLU A 110 9.31 -7.88 -4.24
CA GLU A 110 9.54 -6.94 -5.34
C GLU A 110 9.31 -5.49 -4.86
N LEU A 111 10.11 -4.56 -5.36
CA LEU A 111 9.89 -3.13 -5.14
C LEU A 111 9.03 -2.59 -6.27
N VAL A 112 7.85 -2.07 -5.93
CA VAL A 112 6.90 -1.52 -6.89
C VAL A 112 6.97 -0.01 -6.90
N MET A 113 6.99 0.57 -8.10
CA MET A 113 6.94 2.02 -8.33
C MET A 113 5.62 2.37 -9.00
N LEU A 114 4.90 3.33 -8.44
CA LEU A 114 3.63 3.79 -9.00
C LEU A 114 3.85 4.72 -10.19
N GLY A 115 3.14 4.45 -11.28
CA GLY A 115 2.91 5.41 -12.36
C GLY A 115 2.07 6.62 -11.92
N PRO A 116 2.01 7.68 -12.75
CA PRO A 116 1.23 8.88 -12.46
C PRO A 116 -0.25 8.63 -12.19
N ASP A 117 -0.84 7.68 -12.93
CA ASP A 117 -2.26 7.34 -12.85
C ASP A 117 -2.53 6.01 -12.13
N GLU A 118 -1.50 5.43 -11.50
CA GLU A 118 -1.63 4.20 -10.72
C GLU A 118 -1.93 4.48 -9.24
N GLN A 119 -2.76 3.65 -8.59
CA GLN A 119 -2.95 3.70 -7.14
C GLN A 119 -2.91 2.32 -6.51
N PHE A 120 -2.50 2.25 -5.24
CA PHE A 120 -2.65 1.04 -4.44
C PHE A 120 -4.12 0.80 -4.12
N THR A 121 -4.56 -0.45 -4.28
CA THR A 121 -5.85 -0.87 -3.76
C THR A 121 -5.72 -1.15 -2.27
N GLN A 122 -6.39 -0.33 -1.45
CA GLN A 122 -6.44 -0.58 0.00
C GLN A 122 -7.30 -1.81 0.29
N LEU A 123 -6.73 -2.76 1.04
CA LEU A 123 -7.45 -3.93 1.54
C LEU A 123 -8.09 -3.62 2.89
N SER A 124 -9.31 -4.14 3.05
CA SER A 124 -10.09 -4.04 4.28
C SER A 124 -10.50 -5.45 4.72
N ILE A 125 -9.77 -5.98 5.69
CA ILE A 125 -9.84 -7.39 6.09
C ILE A 125 -10.45 -7.49 7.49
N SER A 126 -11.18 -8.58 7.74
CA SER A 126 -11.73 -8.85 9.07
C SER A 126 -10.63 -9.12 10.10
N GLY A 127 -10.90 -8.82 11.36
CA GLY A 127 -9.95 -8.98 12.46
C GLY A 127 -10.65 -9.12 13.81
N GLY A 128 -9.87 -9.47 14.85
CA GLY A 128 -10.40 -9.71 16.19
C GLY A 128 -10.90 -11.16 16.42
N LYS A 129 -11.46 -11.37 17.62
CA LYS A 129 -12.16 -12.57 18.09
C LYS A 129 -13.33 -12.12 18.98
N PRO A 130 -14.61 -12.24 18.56
CA PRO A 130 -15.06 -12.69 17.25
C PRO A 130 -14.60 -11.76 16.11
N LYS A 131 -14.51 -12.29 14.89
CA LYS A 131 -14.12 -11.52 13.71
C LYS A 131 -15.12 -10.40 13.44
N LYS A 132 -14.61 -9.19 13.33
CA LYS A 132 -15.38 -8.02 12.89
C LYS A 132 -14.90 -7.60 11.50
N PRO A 133 -15.81 -7.18 10.61
CA PRO A 133 -15.42 -6.68 9.30
C PRO A 133 -14.61 -5.39 9.42
N ASN A 134 -13.77 -5.12 8.42
CA ASN A 134 -13.06 -3.84 8.24
C ASN A 134 -12.10 -3.41 9.37
N VAL A 135 -11.63 -4.34 10.19
CA VAL A 135 -10.71 -4.06 11.31
C VAL A 135 -9.29 -3.81 10.81
N ILE A 136 -8.81 -4.63 9.88
CA ILE A 136 -7.43 -4.57 9.40
C ILE A 136 -7.41 -3.82 8.07
N LYS A 137 -6.64 -2.74 8.01
CA LYS A 137 -6.35 -1.99 6.79
C LYS A 137 -4.92 -2.29 6.36
N ALA A 138 -4.74 -2.70 5.10
CA ALA A 138 -3.43 -3.08 4.58
C ALA A 138 -3.28 -2.73 3.10
N LEU A 139 -2.03 -2.62 2.63
CA LEU A 139 -1.71 -2.44 1.20
C LEU A 139 -1.37 -3.76 0.51
N CYS A 140 -0.86 -4.74 1.25
CA CYS A 140 -0.54 -6.07 0.75
C CYS A 140 -1.36 -7.15 1.46
N LEU A 141 -1.62 -8.24 0.75
CA LEU A 141 -2.22 -9.47 1.24
C LEU A 141 -1.11 -10.50 1.45
N LEU A 142 -1.01 -11.09 2.65
CA LEU A 142 -0.10 -12.20 2.91
C LEU A 142 -0.71 -13.50 2.37
N LEU A 143 0.09 -14.31 1.66
CA LEU A 143 -0.37 -15.45 0.86
C LEU A 143 -0.03 -16.83 1.45
N GLY A 144 0.87 -16.93 2.42
CA GLY A 144 1.19 -18.24 3.02
C GLY A 144 1.31 -18.20 4.53
N PRO A 145 1.75 -19.34 5.10
CA PRO A 145 0.95 -20.06 6.07
C PRO A 145 0.69 -19.19 7.29
N ASP A 146 -0.59 -18.91 7.51
CA ASP A 146 -1.07 -18.20 8.67
C ASP A 146 -2.28 -18.94 9.20
N PHE A 147 -2.45 -18.86 10.52
CA PHE A 147 -3.65 -19.33 11.17
C PHE A 147 -4.39 -18.11 11.71
N CYS A 148 -5.61 -17.93 11.26
CA CYS A 148 -6.51 -16.98 11.83
C CYS A 148 -7.48 -17.69 12.78
N THR A 149 -7.74 -17.05 13.91
CA THR A 149 -8.63 -17.59 14.94
C THR A 149 -9.91 -16.77 15.00
N ASP A 150 -11.02 -17.45 15.24
CA ASP A 150 -12.35 -16.85 15.38
C ASP A 150 -13.17 -17.53 16.48
N ILE A 151 -14.18 -16.83 16.97
CA ILE A 151 -15.20 -17.33 17.88
C ILE A 151 -16.54 -17.24 17.14
N ILE A 152 -17.10 -18.39 16.78
CA ILE A 152 -18.41 -18.49 16.13
C ILE A 152 -19.44 -19.02 17.11
N THR A 153 -20.67 -18.52 17.00
CA THR A 153 -21.81 -19.04 17.75
C THR A 153 -22.69 -19.82 16.78
N VAL A 154 -22.92 -21.10 17.05
CA VAL A 154 -23.75 -21.98 16.23
C VAL A 154 -24.93 -22.49 17.05
N GLU A 155 -26.03 -22.81 16.37
CA GLU A 155 -27.20 -23.46 16.95
C GLU A 155 -27.35 -24.84 16.28
N THR A 156 -27.43 -25.88 17.09
CA THR A 156 -27.63 -27.27 16.62
C THR A 156 -29.11 -27.56 16.40
N ALA A 157 -29.42 -28.69 15.74
CA ALA A 157 -30.80 -29.07 15.42
C ALA A 157 -31.69 -29.30 16.67
N ASP A 158 -31.08 -29.61 17.81
CA ASP A 158 -31.71 -29.73 19.13
C ASP A 158 -31.74 -28.39 19.91
N HIS A 159 -31.55 -27.26 19.23
CA HIS A 159 -31.57 -25.91 19.79
C HIS A 159 -30.48 -25.62 20.85
N ALA A 160 -29.40 -26.41 20.89
CA ALA A 160 -28.26 -26.10 21.73
C ALA A 160 -27.42 -24.99 21.07
N ARG A 161 -27.12 -23.95 21.85
CA ARG A 161 -26.23 -22.86 21.41
C ARG A 161 -24.81 -23.14 21.87
N LEU A 162 -23.89 -23.24 20.92
CA LEU A 162 -22.48 -23.54 21.16
C LEU A 162 -21.62 -22.36 20.72
N SER A 163 -20.62 -22.02 21.54
CA SER A 163 -19.57 -21.07 21.17
C SER A 163 -18.30 -21.85 20.87
N LEU A 164 -17.84 -21.78 19.62
CA LEU A 164 -16.71 -22.55 19.11
C LEU A 164 -15.56 -21.61 18.81
N GLN A 165 -14.41 -21.86 19.42
CA GLN A 165 -13.15 -21.22 19.03
C GLN A 165 -12.47 -22.08 17.97
N LEU A 166 -12.33 -21.54 16.76
CA LEU A 166 -11.73 -22.23 15.63
C LEU A 166 -10.43 -21.55 15.21
N SER A 167 -9.53 -22.32 14.60
CA SER A 167 -8.29 -21.86 13.98
C SER A 167 -8.21 -22.44 12.58
N TYR A 168 -8.00 -21.60 11.57
CA TYR A 168 -7.97 -21.97 10.15
C TYR A 168 -6.99 -21.13 9.35
#